data_AF-A0A497ZPM1-F1
#
_entry.id   AF-A0A497ZPM1-F1
#
_cell.length_a   1.000
_cell.length_b   1.000
_cell.length_c   1.000
_cell.angle_alpha   90.00
_cell.angle_beta   90.00
_cell.angle_gamma   90.00
#
_symmetry.space_group_name_H-M   'P 1'
#
loop_
_entity.id
_entity.type
_entity.pdbx_description
1 polymer ?
#
loop_
_entity_poly.entity_id
_entity_poly.type
_entity_poly.pdbx_seq_one_letter_code
_entity_poly.pdbx_strand_id
1 'polypeptide(L)'
;MQNFARTFVGNLALFTLLGVAGPILLVCGALGVADAGGGERGVPLAFLLTGLVCTLAIAVAAFRFTRKHFRVITDRDRVSTAFHCDDHTFVLWTPRARIPIQGGRLAVAEVREATFVSYGEDWEATYQEYGSDADPDEPKPRIRLRLRVHPDGGEPFESTQTWRVPSLCLAAVTAGRLAAVVHPDVPEEFGIDWPRSALLSGVPTCGLLGLDGRYAALTGRPDLLLELCRITGTGAAGRIAMDGDTIDLRRADPAVARRLQGLVERAAGGWPTPEPVPDGRARWVVDLLAGEKGAFGGVDRRWARRGGHLIRGRLLQLRGTTTFQYAGPVLETVLRLFPADGTRPIDVGKKLTVPMTYLALLHRTKQLVVRVGPDGRSYEIDWERSALAAGVSPAVVVGPDGRRFDLTGRFDALLDIMRLLVTGRVSVPGPVLDLRDRRTATVAAQVMDVVRAGPDRSARLGFPAS
;
A
#
# COMPACT_ATOMS: atom_id res chain seq x y z
N MET A 1 9.21 -4.03 -13.27
CA MET A 1 10.05 -3.00 -12.59
C MET A 1 11.46 -2.90 -13.20
N GLN A 2 11.90 -1.73 -13.67
CA GLN A 2 13.29 -1.52 -14.11
C GLN A 2 14.24 -1.63 -12.90
N ASN A 3 15.23 -2.51 -12.98
CA ASN A 3 16.23 -2.69 -11.93
C ASN A 3 17.11 -1.42 -11.83
N PHE A 4 17.37 -0.92 -10.61
CA PHE A 4 18.27 0.20 -10.32
C PHE A 4 19.58 0.10 -11.11
N ALA A 5 20.13 -1.12 -11.25
CA ALA A 5 21.34 -1.38 -12.01
C ALA A 5 21.21 -0.97 -13.49
N ARG A 6 20.07 -1.24 -14.13
CA ARG A 6 19.83 -0.90 -15.54
C ARG A 6 19.69 0.62 -15.73
N THR A 7 19.00 1.30 -14.81
CA THR A 7 18.87 2.76 -14.83
C THR A 7 20.20 3.44 -14.52
N PHE A 8 20.96 2.93 -13.55
CA PHE A 8 22.30 3.44 -13.23
C PHE A 8 23.23 3.32 -14.43
N VAL A 9 23.24 2.17 -15.13
CA VAL A 9 24.06 1.99 -16.33
C VAL A 9 23.64 2.96 -17.44
N GLY A 10 22.33 3.17 -17.65
CA GLY A 10 21.84 4.16 -18.62
C GLY A 10 22.26 5.59 -18.27
N ASN A 11 22.11 5.98 -17.00
CA ASN A 11 22.52 7.30 -16.52
C ASN A 11 24.05 7.47 -16.57
N LEU A 12 24.81 6.43 -16.21
CA LEU A 12 26.27 6.45 -16.28
C LEU A 12 26.73 6.67 -17.73
N ALA A 13 26.12 5.99 -18.70
CA ALA A 13 26.41 6.21 -20.12
C ALA A 13 26.11 7.66 -20.54
N LEU A 14 24.96 8.21 -20.14
CA LEU A 14 24.56 9.58 -20.43
C LEU A 14 25.55 10.61 -19.83
N PHE A 15 25.87 10.50 -18.53
CA PHE A 15 26.80 11.41 -17.87
C PHE A 15 28.24 11.25 -18.37
N THR A 16 28.63 10.06 -18.82
CA THR A 16 29.94 9.84 -19.46
C THR A 16 30.00 10.55 -20.81
N LEU A 17 28.93 10.50 -21.60
CA LEU A 17 28.85 11.20 -22.89
C LEU A 17 28.87 12.73 -22.71
N LEU A 18 28.17 13.26 -21.71
CA LEU A 18 28.17 14.69 -21.38
C LEU A 18 29.47 15.16 -20.73
N GLY A 19 30.19 14.28 -20.03
CA GLY A 19 31.38 14.59 -19.24
C GLY A 19 32.71 14.14 -19.86
N VAL A 20 32.74 13.76 -21.14
CA VAL A 20 33.87 13.07 -21.78
C VAL A 20 35.22 13.81 -21.66
N ALA A 21 35.20 15.13 -21.48
CA ALA A 21 36.38 15.95 -21.26
C ALA A 21 37.19 15.50 -20.03
N GLY A 22 36.54 15.04 -18.95
CA GLY A 22 37.23 14.56 -17.74
C GLY A 22 38.19 13.39 -18.01
N PRO A 23 37.69 12.26 -18.56
CA PRO A 23 38.52 11.14 -18.95
C PRO A 23 39.63 11.50 -19.95
N ILE A 24 39.36 12.41 -20.89
CA ILE A 24 40.37 12.87 -21.86
C ILE A 24 41.50 13.62 -21.15
N LEU A 25 41.17 14.58 -20.26
CA LEU A 25 42.17 15.32 -19.48
C LEU A 25 42.97 14.40 -18.56
N LEU A 26 42.33 13.36 -17.99
CA LEU A 26 42.99 12.36 -17.17
C LEU A 26 44.06 11.59 -17.96
N VAL A 27 43.73 11.13 -19.17
CA VAL A 27 44.66 10.40 -20.04
C VAL A 27 45.79 11.32 -20.53
N CYS A 28 45.47 12.53 -20.99
CA CYS A 28 46.48 13.50 -21.43
C CYS A 28 47.43 13.89 -20.29
N GLY A 29 46.91 14.09 -19.08
CA GLY A 29 47.73 14.36 -17.89
C GLY A 29 48.62 13.17 -17.52
N ALA A 30 48.11 11.94 -17.58
CA ALA A 30 48.89 10.73 -17.30
C ALA A 30 50.04 10.51 -18.29
N LEU A 31 49.78 10.70 -19.59
CA LEU A 31 50.81 10.63 -20.63
C LEU A 31 51.84 11.75 -20.44
N GLY A 32 51.40 12.98 -20.18
CA GLY A 32 52.30 14.10 -19.96
C GLY A 32 53.16 13.96 -18.70
N VAL A 33 52.65 13.36 -17.62
CA VAL A 33 53.44 13.08 -16.40
C VAL A 33 54.48 11.99 -16.64
N ALA A 34 54.15 11.00 -17.49
CA ALA A 34 55.08 9.92 -17.84
C ALA A 34 56.26 10.42 -18.70
N ASP A 35 56.02 11.39 -19.59
CA ASP A 35 57.06 11.96 -20.47
C ASP A 35 57.80 13.17 -19.85
N ALA A 36 57.25 13.81 -18.81
CA ALA A 36 57.86 15.01 -18.22
C ALA A 36 59.13 14.71 -17.39
N GLY A 37 60.28 15.16 -17.92
CA GLY A 37 61.53 15.32 -17.19
C GLY A 37 61.37 16.24 -15.96
N GLY A 38 62.23 16.05 -14.96
CA GLY A 38 62.02 16.48 -13.56
C GLY A 38 61.69 17.96 -13.27
N GLY A 39 61.75 18.87 -14.25
CA GLY A 39 61.47 20.30 -14.08
C GLY A 39 60.07 20.79 -14.47
N GLU A 40 59.32 20.09 -15.33
CA GLU A 40 58.10 20.64 -15.98
C GLU A 40 56.81 19.85 -15.68
N ARG A 41 56.73 19.21 -14.51
CA ARG A 41 55.56 18.37 -14.16
C ARG A 41 54.29 19.13 -13.78
N GLY A 42 54.36 20.45 -13.60
CA GLY A 42 53.24 21.24 -13.07
C GLY A 42 51.99 21.18 -13.95
N VAL A 43 52.14 21.34 -15.27
CA VAL A 43 51.01 21.35 -16.21
C VAL A 43 50.41 19.95 -16.40
N PRO A 44 51.19 18.88 -16.67
CA PRO A 44 50.64 17.53 -16.75
C PRO A 44 49.97 17.05 -15.46
N LEU A 45 50.51 17.41 -14.29
CA LEU A 45 49.92 17.08 -12.99
C LEU A 45 48.57 17.78 -12.80
N ALA A 46 48.46 19.06 -13.20
CA ALA A 46 47.20 19.79 -13.14
C ALA A 46 46.13 19.12 -14.03
N PHE A 47 46.47 18.74 -15.26
CA PHE A 47 45.57 18.01 -16.16
C PHE A 47 45.13 16.66 -15.58
N LEU A 48 46.05 15.93 -14.96
CA LEU A 48 45.77 14.64 -14.33
C LEU A 48 44.79 14.79 -13.15
N LEU A 49 45.04 15.77 -12.26
CA LEU A 49 44.19 16.03 -11.11
C LEU A 49 42.79 16.53 -11.52
N THR A 50 42.72 17.48 -12.46
CA THR A 50 41.44 17.97 -13.00
C THR A 50 40.68 16.85 -13.71
N GLY A 51 41.35 16.04 -14.53
CA GLY A 51 40.74 14.88 -15.18
C GLY A 51 40.20 13.85 -14.19
N LEU A 52 40.91 13.60 -13.10
CA LEU A 52 40.47 12.69 -12.04
C LEU A 52 39.23 13.20 -11.33
N VAL A 53 39.23 14.48 -10.93
CA VAL A 53 38.08 15.11 -10.26
C VAL A 53 36.86 15.10 -11.18
N CYS A 54 37.01 15.49 -12.44
CA CYS A 54 35.91 15.49 -13.42
C CYS A 54 35.38 14.07 -13.69
N THR A 55 36.27 13.07 -13.81
CA THR A 55 35.86 11.68 -14.04
C THR A 55 35.12 11.09 -12.83
N LEU A 56 35.58 11.38 -11.60
CA LEU A 56 34.87 10.99 -10.38
C LEU A 56 33.51 11.71 -10.27
N ALA A 57 33.44 12.98 -10.67
CA ALA A 57 32.20 13.74 -10.67
C ALA A 57 31.14 13.13 -11.59
N ILE A 58 31.52 12.50 -12.71
CA ILE A 58 30.59 11.76 -13.60
C ILE A 58 29.92 10.61 -12.85
N ALA A 59 30.71 9.76 -12.17
CA ALA A 59 30.18 8.63 -11.42
C ALA A 59 29.31 9.09 -10.24
N VAL A 60 29.73 10.14 -9.52
CA VAL A 60 28.97 10.73 -8.42
C VAL A 60 27.67 11.38 -8.92
N ALA A 61 27.70 12.10 -10.05
CA ALA A 61 26.52 12.72 -10.65
C ALA A 61 25.54 11.65 -11.17
N ALA A 62 26.02 10.64 -11.89
CA ALA A 62 25.20 9.50 -12.33
C ALA A 62 24.58 8.77 -11.14
N PHE A 63 25.35 8.54 -10.07
CA PHE A 63 24.85 7.91 -8.85
C PHE A 63 23.84 8.79 -8.12
N ARG A 64 24.12 10.09 -7.93
CA ARG A 64 23.19 11.03 -7.28
C ARG A 64 21.92 11.20 -8.09
N PHE A 65 22.02 11.29 -9.41
CA PHE A 65 20.88 11.40 -10.32
C PHE A 65 20.04 10.13 -10.30
N THR A 66 20.66 8.95 -10.40
CA THR A 66 19.96 7.67 -10.26
C THR A 66 19.32 7.53 -8.88
N ARG A 67 19.99 7.98 -7.81
CA ARG A 67 19.47 7.96 -6.44
C ARG A 67 18.32 8.97 -6.23
N LYS A 68 18.29 10.08 -6.97
CA LYS A 68 17.15 11.01 -7.01
C LYS A 68 15.93 10.38 -7.69
N HIS A 69 16.14 9.61 -8.75
CA HIS A 69 15.06 8.91 -9.48
C HIS A 69 14.62 7.62 -8.79
N PHE A 70 15.52 7.00 -8.04
CA PHE A 70 15.31 5.77 -7.29
C PHE A 70 15.97 5.96 -5.92
N ARG A 71 15.27 6.61 -4.99
CA ARG A 71 15.70 6.56 -3.60
C ARG A 71 15.39 5.15 -3.10
N VAL A 72 16.33 4.23 -3.35
CA VAL A 72 16.30 2.87 -2.80
C VAL A 72 16.29 3.04 -1.29
N ILE A 73 15.17 2.64 -0.69
CA ILE A 73 15.03 2.53 0.75
C ILE A 73 16.07 1.51 1.20
N THR A 74 17.10 1.99 1.88
CA THR A 74 18.21 1.18 2.38
C THR A 74 17.87 0.62 3.76
N ASP A 75 18.69 -0.30 4.27
CA ASP A 75 18.55 -0.84 5.63
C ASP A 75 18.60 0.25 6.73
N ARG A 76 19.07 1.45 6.37
CA ARG A 76 19.10 2.64 7.24
C ARG A 76 17.76 3.38 7.35
N ASP A 77 16.79 3.04 6.50
CA ASP A 77 15.43 3.59 6.54
C ASP A 77 14.48 2.70 7.37
N ARG A 78 15.03 1.74 8.12
CA ARG A 78 14.32 0.99 9.17
C ARG A 78 13.90 1.97 10.27
N VAL A 79 12.61 2.03 10.56
CA VAL A 79 12.11 2.78 11.71
C VAL A 79 12.50 2.02 12.97
N SER A 80 13.39 2.59 13.78
CA SER A 80 13.98 1.94 14.97
C SER A 80 13.01 1.82 16.15
N THR A 81 11.83 2.41 16.05
CA THR A 81 10.78 2.39 17.08
C THR A 81 9.47 1.95 16.44
N ALA A 82 9.34 0.65 16.16
CA ALA A 82 8.02 0.09 15.93
C ALA A 82 7.27 0.14 17.27
N PHE A 83 6.26 1.00 17.36
CA PHE A 83 5.23 0.88 18.38
C PHE A 83 4.76 -0.58 18.40
N HIS A 84 4.65 -1.19 19.57
CA HIS A 84 4.12 -2.55 19.66
C HIS A 84 2.62 -2.49 19.35
N CYS A 85 2.24 -2.83 18.12
CA CYS A 85 0.85 -3.02 17.76
C CYS A 85 0.47 -4.47 18.08
N ASP A 86 -0.61 -4.65 18.83
CA ASP A 86 -1.21 -5.96 19.09
C ASP A 86 -1.64 -6.63 17.78
N ASP A 87 -1.79 -7.96 17.80
CA ASP A 87 -2.04 -8.81 16.61
C ASP A 87 -3.27 -8.41 15.77
N HIS A 88 -4.20 -7.67 16.37
CA HIS A 88 -5.45 -7.23 15.77
C HIS A 88 -5.44 -5.76 15.32
N THR A 89 -4.39 -5.01 15.67
CA THR A 89 -4.34 -3.56 15.50
C THR A 89 -3.78 -3.20 14.13
N PHE A 90 -4.50 -2.35 13.40
CA PHE A 90 -3.99 -1.68 12.20
C PHE A 90 -4.23 -0.17 12.29
N VAL A 91 -3.15 0.59 12.16
CA VAL A 91 -3.20 2.05 12.28
C VAL A 91 -2.99 2.69 10.91
N LEU A 92 -4.03 3.36 10.40
CA LEU A 92 -3.94 4.23 9.22
C LEU A 92 -3.95 5.69 9.67
N TRP A 93 -2.90 6.42 9.36
CA TRP A 93 -2.87 7.87 9.55
C TRP A 93 -3.52 8.55 8.35
N THR A 94 -4.73 9.06 8.52
CA THR A 94 -5.42 9.81 7.48
C THR A 94 -4.90 11.25 7.43
N PRO A 95 -4.76 11.85 6.24
CA PRO A 95 -4.33 13.23 6.12
C PRO A 95 -5.35 14.16 6.77
N ARG A 96 -4.91 15.30 7.32
CA ARG A 96 -5.84 16.31 7.86
C ARG A 96 -6.55 17.00 6.69
N ALA A 97 -7.81 16.66 6.46
CA ALA A 97 -8.66 17.39 5.52
C ALA A 97 -9.36 18.56 6.22
N ARG A 98 -9.52 19.69 5.52
CA ARG A 98 -10.42 20.75 5.98
C ARG A 98 -11.85 20.23 5.92
N ILE A 99 -12.65 20.50 6.96
CA ILE A 99 -14.09 20.20 6.93
C ILE A 99 -14.68 21.01 5.76
N PRO A 100 -15.36 20.35 4.79
CA PRO A 100 -15.73 21.01 3.54
C PRO A 100 -16.70 22.17 3.72
N ILE A 101 -17.63 22.05 4.67
CA ILE A 101 -18.72 23.02 4.92
C ILE A 101 -18.79 23.28 6.42
N GLN A 102 -18.58 24.53 6.85
CA GLN A 102 -18.75 24.91 8.25
C GLN A 102 -20.22 24.85 8.64
N GLY A 103 -20.54 24.18 9.75
CA GLY A 103 -21.93 24.00 10.21
C GLY A 103 -22.75 22.98 9.42
N GLY A 104 -22.16 22.28 8.45
CA GLY A 104 -22.81 21.21 7.71
C GLY A 104 -23.11 19.98 8.56
N ARG A 105 -24.10 19.19 8.13
CA ARG A 105 -24.51 17.95 8.81
C ARG A 105 -23.87 16.73 8.15
N LEU A 106 -23.47 15.75 8.97
CA LEU A 106 -22.87 14.52 8.47
C LEU A 106 -23.93 13.61 7.84
N ALA A 107 -23.68 13.19 6.61
CA ALA A 107 -24.52 12.33 5.79
C ALA A 107 -23.70 11.15 5.24
N VAL A 108 -24.41 10.11 4.81
CA VAL A 108 -23.80 8.98 4.09
C VAL A 108 -23.88 9.25 2.61
N ALA A 109 -22.78 9.04 1.89
CA ALA A 109 -22.79 9.03 0.43
C ALA A 109 -22.38 7.63 -0.06
N GLU A 110 -23.26 6.99 -0.82
CA GLU A 110 -22.98 5.72 -1.48
C GLU A 110 -22.38 5.97 -2.86
N VAL A 111 -21.25 5.34 -3.17
CA VAL A 111 -20.62 5.44 -4.48
C VAL A 111 -21.34 4.50 -5.43
N ARG A 112 -22.05 5.06 -6.40
CA ARG A 112 -22.74 4.31 -7.46
C ARG A 112 -21.84 4.05 -8.65
N GLU A 113 -21.00 5.01 -8.97
CA GLU A 113 -19.99 4.91 -10.00
C GLU A 113 -18.79 5.76 -9.61
N ALA A 114 -17.60 5.32 -10.01
CA ALA A 114 -16.41 6.13 -9.96
C ALA A 114 -15.62 5.94 -11.26
N THR A 115 -15.01 7.01 -11.76
CA THR A 115 -14.28 6.98 -13.02
C THR A 115 -13.04 7.81 -12.82
N PHE A 116 -11.87 7.18 -13.00
CA PHE A 116 -10.63 7.90 -13.00
C PHE A 116 -10.62 8.89 -14.17
N VAL A 117 -10.39 10.18 -13.88
CA VAL A 117 -10.40 11.25 -14.89
C VAL A 117 -8.98 11.55 -15.33
N SER A 118 -8.15 11.96 -14.38
CA SER A 118 -6.75 12.26 -14.62
C SER A 118 -5.96 12.20 -13.33
N TYR A 119 -4.66 11.99 -13.48
CA TYR A 119 -3.66 12.36 -12.49
C TYR A 119 -3.01 13.63 -13.03
N GLY A 120 -2.95 14.69 -12.23
CA GLY A 120 -2.60 16.09 -12.56
C GLY A 120 -2.23 16.44 -14.01
N GLU A 121 -2.78 17.50 -14.57
CA GLU A 121 -2.41 17.89 -15.95
C GLU A 121 -0.98 18.50 -16.04
N ASP A 122 -0.28 18.70 -14.91
CA ASP A 122 0.97 19.50 -14.82
C ASP A 122 2.20 18.80 -14.19
N TRP A 123 2.21 17.48 -13.96
CA TRP A 123 3.31 16.81 -13.22
C TRP A 123 4.38 16.17 -14.12
N GLU A 124 5.44 16.91 -14.43
CA GLU A 124 6.66 16.34 -15.04
C GLU A 124 7.75 15.97 -14.01
N ALA A 125 7.56 16.31 -12.73
CA ALA A 125 8.59 16.11 -11.70
C ALA A 125 8.57 14.68 -11.11
N THR A 126 9.72 13.99 -11.16
CA THR A 126 9.90 12.63 -10.62
C THR A 126 9.84 12.55 -9.08
N TYR A 127 9.97 13.68 -8.38
CA TYR A 127 10.04 13.79 -6.91
C TYR A 127 9.48 15.14 -6.43
N GLN A 128 8.61 15.12 -5.42
CA GLN A 128 8.18 16.32 -4.70
C GLN A 128 8.12 16.07 -3.19
N GLU A 129 8.51 17.07 -2.42
CA GLU A 129 8.40 17.12 -0.97
C GLU A 129 7.66 18.41 -0.61
N TYR A 130 6.57 18.32 0.16
CA TYR A 130 5.75 19.47 0.54
C TYR A 130 5.87 19.81 2.04
N GLY A 131 5.65 21.07 2.38
CA GLY A 131 6.09 21.67 3.65
C GLY A 131 5.21 21.42 4.88
N SER A 132 4.17 20.58 4.83
CA SER A 132 3.31 20.34 6.00
C SER A 132 2.48 19.05 5.92
N ASP A 133 1.99 18.56 7.06
CA ASP A 133 0.96 17.49 7.14
C ASP A 133 -0.42 17.91 6.59
N ALA A 134 -0.56 19.17 6.17
CA ALA A 134 -1.79 19.71 5.60
C ALA A 134 -1.79 19.59 4.07
N ASP A 135 -3.03 19.45 3.56
CA ASP A 135 -3.42 18.79 2.32
C ASP A 135 -3.54 19.65 1.03
N PRO A 136 -3.15 20.95 0.91
CA PRO A 136 -3.44 21.68 -0.33
C PRO A 136 -2.55 21.28 -1.52
N ASP A 137 -1.30 20.87 -1.28
CA ASP A 137 -0.29 20.65 -2.33
C ASP A 137 -0.02 19.17 -2.62
N GLU A 138 -0.76 18.23 -1.99
CA GLU A 138 -0.64 16.80 -2.28
C GLU A 138 -1.07 16.50 -3.74
N PRO A 139 -0.26 15.72 -4.51
CA PRO A 139 -0.69 15.16 -5.78
C PRO A 139 -1.86 14.18 -5.62
N LYS A 140 -3.07 14.63 -5.98
CA LYS A 140 -4.31 13.85 -5.82
C LYS A 140 -4.87 13.39 -7.16
N PRO A 141 -5.28 12.11 -7.31
CA PRO A 141 -6.08 11.68 -8.44
C PRO A 141 -7.41 12.43 -8.49
N ARG A 142 -7.81 12.82 -9.71
CA ARG A 142 -9.14 13.35 -10.00
C ARG A 142 -10.05 12.18 -10.36
N ILE A 143 -11.05 11.94 -9.52
CA ILE A 143 -12.01 10.86 -9.71
C ILE A 143 -13.40 11.48 -9.86
N ARG A 144 -14.07 11.18 -10.98
CA ARG A 144 -15.49 11.49 -11.18
C ARG A 144 -16.29 10.47 -10.40
N LEU A 145 -17.06 10.93 -9.42
CA LEU A 145 -17.90 10.09 -8.58
C LEU A 145 -19.36 10.39 -8.88
N ARG A 146 -20.16 9.35 -9.14
CA ARG A 146 -21.61 9.39 -9.03
C ARG A 146 -22.00 8.87 -7.66
N LEU A 147 -22.55 9.74 -6.83
CA LEU A 147 -22.87 9.49 -5.45
C LEU A 147 -24.37 9.54 -5.23
N ARG A 148 -24.90 8.67 -4.36
CA ARG A 148 -26.23 8.81 -3.77
C ARG A 148 -26.04 9.28 -2.33
N VAL A 149 -26.45 10.50 -2.02
CA VAL A 149 -26.28 11.12 -0.71
C VAL A 149 -27.56 10.98 0.10
N HIS A 150 -27.43 10.58 1.36
CA HIS A 150 -28.50 10.35 2.31
C HIS A 150 -28.39 11.39 3.45
N PRO A 151 -28.94 12.61 3.26
CA PRO A 151 -28.93 13.63 4.29
C PRO A 151 -29.80 13.21 5.49
N ASP A 152 -29.39 13.62 6.69
CA ASP A 152 -30.14 13.31 7.91
C ASP A 152 -31.47 14.07 7.93
N GLY A 153 -32.59 13.34 7.94
CA GLY A 153 -33.94 13.90 7.92
C GLY A 153 -34.40 14.46 6.57
N GLY A 154 -33.73 14.12 5.47
CA GLY A 154 -34.10 14.54 4.11
C GLY A 154 -34.17 13.38 3.13
N GLU A 155 -34.76 13.64 1.95
CA GLU A 155 -34.81 12.66 0.87
C GLU A 155 -33.42 12.45 0.24
N PRO A 156 -33.03 11.20 -0.09
CA PRO A 156 -31.78 10.93 -0.78
C PRO A 156 -31.76 11.56 -2.18
N PHE A 157 -30.60 12.08 -2.59
CA PHE A 157 -30.41 12.63 -3.94
C PHE A 157 -29.15 12.06 -4.59
N GLU A 158 -29.07 12.15 -5.93
CA GLU A 158 -27.89 11.76 -6.68
C GLU A 158 -27.08 12.98 -7.13
N SER A 159 -25.76 12.87 -7.10
CA SER A 159 -24.85 13.91 -7.57
C SER A 159 -23.66 13.28 -8.30
N THR A 160 -23.26 13.90 -9.42
CA THR A 160 -22.08 13.49 -10.17
C THR A 160 -21.08 14.64 -10.22
N GLN A 161 -19.94 14.46 -9.55
CA GLN A 161 -18.92 15.51 -9.43
C GLN A 161 -17.51 14.92 -9.53
N THR A 162 -16.53 15.75 -9.88
CA THR A 162 -15.12 15.34 -9.92
C THR A 162 -14.41 15.79 -8.65
N TRP A 163 -13.86 14.83 -7.91
CA TRP A 163 -13.21 15.06 -6.64
C TRP A 163 -11.70 14.85 -6.74
N ARG A 164 -10.94 15.65 -5.99
CA ARG A 164 -9.54 15.36 -5.68
C ARG A 164 -9.51 14.45 -4.45
N VAL A 165 -9.10 13.20 -4.63
CA VAL A 165 -9.13 12.19 -3.57
C VAL A 165 -7.74 12.05 -2.95
N PRO A 166 -7.55 12.26 -1.63
CA PRO A 166 -6.28 11.97 -0.98
C PRO A 166 -5.88 10.52 -1.20
N SER A 167 -4.60 10.25 -1.44
CA SER A 167 -4.15 8.94 -1.90
C SER A 167 -4.49 7.82 -0.90
N LEU A 168 -4.38 8.11 0.41
CA LEU A 168 -4.72 7.19 1.50
C LEU A 168 -6.23 7.01 1.73
N CYS A 169 -7.07 7.79 1.05
CA CYS A 169 -8.53 7.74 1.15
C CYS A 169 -9.19 7.08 -0.07
N LEU A 170 -8.39 6.65 -1.07
CA LEU A 170 -8.90 5.92 -2.24
C LEU A 170 -9.67 4.64 -1.85
N ALA A 171 -9.28 4.03 -0.73
CA ALA A 171 -10.01 2.96 -0.07
C ALA A 171 -11.51 3.21 0.01
N ALA A 172 -11.87 4.41 0.46
CA ALA A 172 -13.24 4.74 0.81
C ALA A 172 -14.10 4.83 -0.45
N VAL A 173 -13.50 5.29 -1.55
CA VAL A 173 -14.12 5.24 -2.87
C VAL A 173 -14.38 3.79 -3.27
N THR A 174 -13.40 2.90 -3.09
CA THR A 174 -13.56 1.48 -3.44
C THR A 174 -14.55 0.74 -2.56
N ALA A 175 -14.62 1.07 -1.27
CA ALA A 175 -15.54 0.46 -0.32
C ALA A 175 -17.00 0.88 -0.56
N GLY A 176 -17.23 1.89 -1.40
CA GLY A 176 -18.55 2.29 -1.84
C GLY A 176 -19.32 3.16 -0.85
N ARG A 177 -18.73 3.55 0.29
CA ARG A 177 -19.37 4.38 1.31
C ARG A 177 -18.43 5.50 1.76
N LEU A 178 -18.92 6.73 1.66
CA LEU A 178 -18.22 7.96 2.00
C LEU A 178 -18.98 8.73 3.08
N ALA A 179 -18.24 9.48 3.90
CA ALA A 179 -18.77 10.46 4.81
C ALA A 179 -18.91 11.80 4.06
N ALA A 180 -20.14 12.24 3.86
CA ALA A 180 -20.43 13.55 3.27
C ALA A 180 -20.81 14.55 4.36
N VAL A 181 -20.49 15.82 4.15
CA VAL A 181 -20.96 16.94 4.96
C VAL A 181 -21.85 17.79 4.08
N VAL A 182 -23.14 17.83 4.41
CA VAL A 182 -24.20 18.46 3.61
C VAL A 182 -24.59 19.80 4.23
N HIS A 183 -24.75 20.83 3.41
CA HIS A 183 -25.25 22.12 3.86
C HIS A 183 -26.70 21.99 4.36
N PRO A 184 -27.05 22.55 5.53
CA PRO A 184 -28.39 22.36 6.10
C PRO A 184 -29.50 22.96 5.24
N ASP A 185 -29.24 24.10 4.60
CA ASP A 185 -30.25 24.84 3.83
C ASP A 185 -30.25 24.48 2.34
N VAL A 186 -29.16 23.88 1.84
CA VAL A 186 -28.96 23.58 0.42
C VAL A 186 -28.38 22.17 0.31
N PRO A 187 -29.22 21.11 0.40
CA PRO A 187 -28.71 19.74 0.48
C PRO A 187 -27.81 19.33 -0.70
N GLU A 188 -28.02 19.92 -1.88
CA GLU A 188 -27.20 19.69 -3.08
C GLU A 188 -25.76 20.23 -2.95
N GLU A 189 -25.53 21.18 -2.03
CA GLU A 189 -24.21 21.65 -1.64
C GLU A 189 -23.65 20.75 -0.54
N PHE A 190 -22.71 19.89 -0.91
CA PHE A 190 -22.04 18.99 0.03
C PHE A 190 -20.56 18.84 -0.32
N GLY A 191 -19.78 18.43 0.68
CA GLY A 191 -18.39 18.02 0.48
C GLY A 191 -18.12 16.66 1.10
N ILE A 192 -17.00 16.03 0.69
CA ILE A 192 -16.58 14.75 1.25
C ILE A 192 -15.57 14.96 2.37
N ASP A 193 -15.85 14.36 3.53
CA ASP A 193 -14.90 14.24 4.63
C ASP A 193 -14.06 12.98 4.42
N TRP A 194 -12.90 13.16 3.77
CA TRP A 194 -12.01 12.05 3.42
C TRP A 194 -11.48 11.26 4.64
N PRO A 195 -11.05 11.89 5.74
CA PRO A 195 -10.64 11.19 6.96
C PRO A 195 -11.74 10.28 7.51
N ARG A 196 -12.97 10.80 7.64
CA ARG A 196 -14.10 9.99 8.12
C ARG A 196 -14.51 8.93 7.11
N SER A 197 -14.42 9.22 5.82
CA SER A 197 -14.67 8.23 4.75
C SER A 197 -13.68 7.04 4.84
N ALA A 198 -12.40 7.31 5.13
CA ALA A 198 -11.42 6.25 5.34
C ALA A 198 -11.76 5.37 6.56
N LEU A 199 -12.33 5.92 7.63
CA LEU A 199 -12.86 5.13 8.75
C LEU A 199 -14.03 4.21 8.30
N LEU A 200 -14.97 4.75 7.51
CA LEU A 200 -16.13 4.00 7.01
C LEU A 200 -15.77 2.87 6.05
N SER A 201 -14.62 2.97 5.37
CA SER A 201 -14.14 1.93 4.46
C SER A 201 -13.79 0.60 5.16
N GLY A 202 -13.72 0.58 6.49
CA GLY A 202 -13.34 -0.60 7.28
C GLY A 202 -11.85 -0.91 7.24
N VAL A 203 -11.04 -0.05 6.63
CA VAL A 203 -9.59 -0.21 6.55
C VAL A 203 -8.91 -0.04 7.91
N PRO A 204 -9.15 1.05 8.67
CA PRO A 204 -8.79 1.02 10.07
C PRO A 204 -9.71 0.04 10.79
N THR A 205 -9.12 -0.83 11.62
CA THR A 205 -9.92 -1.42 12.69
C THR A 205 -10.36 -0.26 13.58
N CYS A 206 -11.65 -0.13 13.85
CA CYS A 206 -12.12 0.86 14.81
C CYS A 206 -12.74 0.09 15.96
N GLY A 207 -12.12 0.18 17.12
CA GLY A 207 -12.57 -0.45 18.35
C GLY A 207 -13.07 0.58 19.35
N LEU A 208 -14.06 0.19 20.16
CA LEU A 208 -14.40 0.90 21.39
C LEU A 208 -14.05 -0.01 22.57
N LEU A 209 -13.29 0.51 23.51
CA LEU A 209 -13.11 -0.13 24.81
C LEU A 209 -14.08 0.51 25.81
N GLY A 210 -15.11 -0.24 26.16
CA GLY A 210 -16.20 0.18 27.03
C GLY A 210 -15.74 0.61 28.42
N LEU A 211 -16.61 1.33 29.14
CA LEU A 211 -16.37 1.73 30.53
C LEU A 211 -16.22 0.53 31.47
N ASP A 212 -16.78 -0.60 31.07
CA ASP A 212 -16.70 -1.91 31.73
C ASP A 212 -15.49 -2.75 31.29
N GLY A 213 -14.62 -2.20 30.43
CA GLY A 213 -13.45 -2.88 29.90
C GLY A 213 -13.74 -3.87 28.77
N ARG A 214 -14.98 -3.95 28.26
CA ARG A 214 -15.29 -4.80 27.10
C ARG A 214 -14.89 -4.13 25.79
N TYR A 215 -14.20 -4.87 24.93
CA TYR A 215 -13.84 -4.41 23.59
C TYR A 215 -14.96 -4.72 22.59
N ALA A 216 -15.32 -3.73 21.77
CA ALA A 216 -16.27 -3.85 20.68
C ALA A 216 -15.66 -3.39 19.36
N ALA A 217 -15.60 -4.29 18.37
CA ALA A 217 -15.16 -3.95 17.02
C ALA A 217 -16.31 -3.28 16.24
N LEU A 218 -16.05 -2.07 15.75
CA LEU A 218 -16.94 -1.32 14.86
C LEU A 218 -16.57 -1.47 13.37
N THR A 219 -15.44 -2.12 13.08
CA THR A 219 -15.00 -2.42 11.72
C THR A 219 -16.09 -3.13 10.93
N GLY A 220 -16.44 -2.62 9.74
CA GLY A 220 -17.52 -3.17 8.92
C GLY A 220 -18.94 -2.86 9.42
N ARG A 221 -19.10 -2.02 10.46
CA ARG A 221 -20.39 -1.53 10.98
C ARG A 221 -20.56 -0.05 10.61
N PRO A 222 -20.85 0.28 9.33
CA PRO A 222 -20.87 1.68 8.86
C PRO A 222 -21.84 2.55 9.67
N ASP A 223 -22.98 2.02 10.08
CA ASP A 223 -23.99 2.76 10.84
C ASP A 223 -23.46 3.16 12.23
N LEU A 224 -22.77 2.24 12.92
CA LEU A 224 -22.15 2.51 14.23
C LEU A 224 -20.96 3.47 14.09
N LEU A 225 -20.18 3.35 13.01
CA LEU A 225 -19.06 4.26 12.73
C LEU A 225 -19.52 5.68 12.40
N LEU A 226 -20.64 5.83 11.68
CA LEU A 226 -21.25 7.13 11.44
C LEU A 226 -21.80 7.74 12.71
N GLU A 227 -22.46 6.95 13.54
CA GLU A 227 -22.95 7.42 14.84
C GLU A 227 -21.79 7.83 15.76
N LEU A 228 -20.71 7.05 15.79
CA LEU A 228 -19.44 7.44 16.42
C LEU A 228 -18.95 8.79 15.87
N CYS A 229 -18.91 8.97 14.55
CA CYS A 229 -18.49 10.22 13.93
C CYS A 229 -19.39 11.40 14.31
N ARG A 230 -20.70 11.18 14.44
CA ARG A 230 -21.66 12.20 14.89
C ARG A 230 -21.43 12.57 16.35
N ILE A 231 -21.37 11.58 17.25
CA ILE A 231 -21.15 11.77 18.69
C ILE A 231 -19.85 12.54 18.95
N THR A 232 -18.80 12.23 18.19
CA THR A 232 -17.49 12.87 18.30
C THR A 232 -17.37 14.20 17.54
N GLY A 233 -18.28 14.46 16.59
CA GLY A 233 -18.30 15.66 15.75
C GLY A 233 -19.14 16.82 16.31
N THR A 234 -20.08 16.56 17.22
CA THR A 234 -20.96 17.60 17.81
C THR A 234 -20.27 18.37 18.95
N GLY A 235 -19.52 19.42 18.63
CA GLY A 235 -19.15 20.52 19.55
C GLY A 235 -17.94 20.29 20.46
N ALA A 236 -17.08 21.32 20.57
CA ALA A 236 -16.03 21.68 21.56
C ALA A 236 -15.12 20.62 22.25
N ALA A 237 -15.51 19.35 22.36
CA ALA A 237 -14.77 18.23 22.95
C ALA A 237 -14.00 17.39 21.89
N GLY A 238 -13.95 17.86 20.64
CA GLY A 238 -13.54 17.11 19.45
C GLY A 238 -12.03 16.87 19.27
N ARG A 239 -11.33 16.43 20.31
CA ARG A 239 -10.06 15.71 20.18
C ARG A 239 -10.10 14.47 21.06
N ILE A 240 -10.98 13.53 20.72
CA ILE A 240 -10.73 12.15 21.17
C ILE A 240 -9.45 11.73 20.47
N ALA A 241 -8.35 11.69 21.21
CA ALA A 241 -7.11 11.13 20.72
C ALA A 241 -7.38 9.66 20.41
N MET A 242 -7.31 9.28 19.13
CA MET A 242 -7.26 7.88 18.74
C MET A 242 -5.92 7.33 19.22
N ASP A 243 -5.93 6.48 20.24
CA ASP A 243 -4.75 5.72 20.66
C ASP A 243 -4.65 4.50 19.74
N GLY A 244 -4.07 4.72 18.56
CA GLY A 244 -4.09 3.75 17.47
C GLY A 244 -5.48 3.57 16.87
N ASP A 245 -6.05 2.39 17.01
CA ASP A 245 -7.26 1.94 16.32
C ASP A 245 -8.47 1.78 17.27
N THR A 246 -8.26 2.09 18.57
CA THR A 246 -9.23 1.89 19.64
C THR A 246 -9.49 3.20 20.40
N ILE A 247 -10.75 3.48 20.71
CA ILE A 247 -11.15 4.58 21.59
C ILE A 247 -11.45 4.00 22.98
N ASP A 248 -10.63 4.35 23.96
CA ASP A 248 -10.85 4.00 25.36
C ASP A 248 -11.82 4.98 26.01
N LEU A 249 -13.06 4.52 26.26
CA LEU A 249 -14.13 5.34 26.83
C LEU A 249 -13.80 5.83 28.24
N ARG A 250 -12.92 5.15 28.97
CA ARG A 250 -12.47 5.54 30.31
C ARG A 250 -11.60 6.80 30.29
N ARG A 251 -11.04 7.14 29.12
CA ARG A 251 -10.23 8.33 28.89
C ARG A 251 -11.00 9.46 28.21
N ALA A 252 -12.26 9.23 27.83
CA ALA A 252 -13.10 10.21 27.16
C ALA A 252 -13.91 11.06 28.16
N ASP A 253 -14.44 12.18 27.69
CA ASP A 253 -15.38 13.00 28.46
C ASP A 253 -16.58 12.14 28.95
N PRO A 254 -17.04 12.26 30.21
CA PRO A 254 -18.09 11.40 30.76
C PRO A 254 -19.44 11.46 30.03
N ALA A 255 -19.79 12.58 29.39
CA ALA A 255 -21.02 12.67 28.61
C ALA A 255 -20.88 11.97 27.26
N VAL A 256 -19.71 12.11 26.62
CA VAL A 256 -19.37 11.42 25.38
C VAL A 256 -19.22 9.91 25.60
N ALA A 257 -18.51 9.50 26.65
CA ALA A 257 -18.29 8.10 27.02
C ALA A 257 -19.62 7.36 27.23
N ARG A 258 -20.60 7.97 27.91
CA ARG A 258 -21.95 7.39 28.08
C ARG A 258 -22.69 7.18 26.75
N ARG A 259 -22.57 8.13 25.82
CA ARG A 259 -23.19 7.99 24.48
C ARG A 259 -22.51 6.87 23.67
N LEU A 260 -21.18 6.78 23.74
CA LEU A 260 -20.42 5.75 23.06
C LEU A 260 -20.58 4.35 23.68
N GLN A 261 -20.86 4.25 24.98
CA GLN A 261 -21.14 2.96 25.64
C GLN A 261 -22.35 2.26 25.00
N GLY A 262 -23.38 3.00 24.56
CA GLY A 262 -24.51 2.43 23.83
C GLY A 262 -24.11 1.79 22.48
N LEU A 263 -23.03 2.25 21.85
CA LEU A 263 -22.48 1.62 20.65
C LEU A 263 -21.78 0.29 20.98
N VAL A 264 -21.04 0.22 22.10
CA VAL A 264 -20.37 -1.00 22.58
C VAL A 264 -21.41 -2.12 22.79
N GLU A 265 -22.53 -1.78 23.43
CA GLU A 265 -23.62 -2.73 23.71
C GLU A 265 -24.30 -3.23 22.43
N ARG A 266 -24.54 -2.34 21.45
CA ARG A 266 -25.13 -2.74 20.15
C ARG A 266 -24.18 -3.51 19.25
N ALA A 267 -22.87 -3.23 19.34
CA ALA A 267 -21.86 -3.97 18.60
C ALA A 267 -21.71 -5.41 19.09
N ALA A 268 -22.01 -5.69 20.37
CA ALA A 268 -22.03 -7.05 20.93
C ALA A 268 -23.17 -7.92 20.34
N GLY A 269 -24.21 -7.31 19.77
CA GLY A 269 -25.19 -7.98 18.92
C GLY A 269 -24.58 -8.22 17.54
N GLY A 270 -24.39 -9.50 17.18
CA GLY A 270 -23.78 -9.92 15.91
C GLY A 270 -24.36 -9.22 14.67
N TRP A 271 -23.51 -9.02 13.66
CA TRP A 271 -23.89 -8.34 12.41
C TRP A 271 -24.38 -9.36 11.38
N PRO A 272 -25.46 -9.06 10.64
CA PRO A 272 -25.73 -9.73 9.38
C PRO A 272 -24.71 -9.26 8.34
N THR A 273 -23.94 -10.20 7.77
CA THR A 273 -22.98 -10.00 6.68
C THR A 273 -23.52 -9.01 5.63
N PRO A 274 -22.74 -8.02 5.18
CA PRO A 274 -23.20 -7.09 4.14
C PRO A 274 -23.79 -7.86 2.96
N GLU A 275 -25.04 -7.54 2.63
CA GLU A 275 -25.74 -8.18 1.53
C GLU A 275 -24.99 -7.85 0.23
N PRO A 276 -24.59 -8.85 -0.57
CA PRO A 276 -23.93 -8.60 -1.84
C PRO A 276 -24.86 -7.79 -2.74
N VAL A 277 -24.29 -6.83 -3.47
CA VAL A 277 -25.01 -6.04 -4.48
C VAL A 277 -25.77 -7.02 -5.41
N PRO A 278 -27.03 -6.73 -5.80
CA PRO A 278 -27.93 -7.66 -6.50
C PRO A 278 -27.37 -8.30 -7.78
N ASP A 279 -26.33 -7.72 -8.36
CA ASP A 279 -25.68 -8.09 -9.60
C ASP A 279 -24.65 -9.22 -9.42
N GLY A 280 -24.41 -9.68 -8.18
CA GLY A 280 -23.50 -10.80 -7.86
C GLY A 280 -22.02 -10.54 -8.14
N ARG A 281 -21.66 -9.33 -8.58
CA ARG A 281 -20.29 -8.89 -8.81
C ARG A 281 -20.01 -7.70 -7.90
N ALA A 282 -18.99 -7.82 -7.04
CA ALA A 282 -18.41 -6.65 -6.41
C ALA A 282 -17.79 -5.80 -7.53
N ARG A 283 -18.51 -4.78 -8.00
CA ARG A 283 -18.02 -3.86 -9.02
C ARG A 283 -17.06 -2.89 -8.34
N TRP A 284 -15.83 -3.37 -8.13
CA TRP A 284 -14.76 -2.54 -7.62
C TRP A 284 -14.40 -1.53 -8.71
N VAL A 285 -14.47 -0.27 -8.34
CA VAL A 285 -14.29 0.81 -9.32
C VAL A 285 -12.83 0.99 -9.79
N VAL A 286 -11.94 0.09 -9.36
CA VAL A 286 -10.48 0.22 -9.54
C VAL A 286 -9.91 -0.81 -10.52
N ASP A 287 -10.74 -1.62 -11.18
CA ASP A 287 -10.29 -2.51 -12.26
C ASP A 287 -9.58 -1.77 -13.42
N LEU A 288 -9.61 -0.43 -13.43
CA LEU A 288 -9.02 0.46 -14.44
C LEU A 288 -7.86 1.35 -13.95
N LEU A 289 -7.41 1.26 -12.67
CA LEU A 289 -6.21 2.01 -12.26
C LEU A 289 -4.95 1.31 -12.81
N ALA A 290 -3.97 2.10 -13.27
CA ALA A 290 -2.70 1.58 -13.79
C ALA A 290 -1.92 0.83 -12.71
N GLY A 291 -1.55 -0.44 -12.95
CA GLY A 291 -0.77 -1.30 -12.05
C GLY A 291 -0.50 -2.69 -12.65
N GLU A 292 0.42 -3.46 -12.06
CA GLU A 292 0.64 -4.84 -12.51
C GLU A 292 -0.57 -5.70 -12.09
N LYS A 293 -1.11 -6.49 -13.02
CA LYS A 293 -2.25 -7.38 -12.76
C LYS A 293 -1.83 -8.45 -11.75
N GLY A 294 -2.76 -8.89 -10.89
CA GLY A 294 -2.48 -9.97 -9.94
C GLY A 294 -2.11 -11.26 -10.67
N ALA A 295 -1.06 -11.94 -10.21
CA ALA A 295 -0.58 -13.17 -10.81
C ALA A 295 0.24 -14.03 -9.83
N PHE A 296 0.43 -15.30 -10.19
CA PHE A 296 1.26 -16.24 -9.42
C PHE A 296 2.75 -15.86 -9.42
N GLY A 297 3.12 -14.93 -10.30
CA GLY A 297 4.39 -14.20 -10.33
C GLY A 297 5.53 -14.93 -11.03
N GLY A 298 6.51 -14.14 -11.47
CA GLY A 298 7.81 -14.64 -11.91
C GLY A 298 8.65 -15.20 -10.76
N VAL A 299 9.51 -16.18 -11.05
CA VAL A 299 10.49 -16.72 -10.10
C VAL A 299 11.90 -16.51 -10.64
N ASP A 300 12.65 -15.62 -9.99
CA ASP A 300 14.10 -15.53 -10.22
C ASP A 300 14.76 -16.82 -9.70
N ARG A 301 15.25 -17.63 -10.64
CA ARG A 301 15.88 -18.92 -10.36
C ARG A 301 17.13 -18.78 -9.49
N ARG A 302 17.89 -17.69 -9.60
CA ARG A 302 19.11 -17.47 -8.81
C ARG A 302 18.74 -17.14 -7.35
N TRP A 303 17.73 -16.30 -7.16
CA TRP A 303 17.18 -16.00 -5.84
C TRP A 303 16.64 -17.25 -5.16
N ALA A 304 15.78 -18.02 -5.84
CA ALA A 304 15.21 -19.26 -5.30
C ALA A 304 16.28 -20.31 -4.96
N ARG A 305 17.28 -20.52 -5.84
CA ARG A 305 18.38 -21.48 -5.58
C ARG A 305 19.23 -21.15 -4.37
N ARG A 306 19.32 -19.87 -4.00
CA ARG A 306 20.14 -19.41 -2.86
C ARG A 306 19.36 -19.45 -1.54
N GLY A 307 18.14 -19.95 -1.51
CA GLY A 307 17.30 -19.99 -0.32
C GLY A 307 16.33 -18.82 -0.19
N GLY A 308 16.16 -18.03 -1.25
CA GLY A 308 15.09 -17.04 -1.31
C GLY A 308 13.71 -17.72 -1.30
N HIS A 309 12.79 -17.21 -0.47
CA HIS A 309 11.48 -17.81 -0.25
C HIS A 309 10.40 -16.75 0.01
N LEU A 310 9.14 -17.17 0.00
CA LEU A 310 7.99 -16.31 0.26
C LEU A 310 7.44 -16.51 1.67
N ILE A 311 7.10 -15.42 2.32
CA ILE A 311 6.44 -15.41 3.63
C ILE A 311 5.17 -14.56 3.61
N ARG A 312 4.34 -14.76 4.64
CA ARG A 312 3.23 -13.86 4.96
C ARG A 312 3.82 -12.62 5.62
N GLY A 313 3.45 -11.45 5.11
CA GLY A 313 3.56 -10.18 5.82
C GLY A 313 2.17 -9.72 6.24
N ARG A 314 2.04 -9.09 7.40
CA ARG A 314 0.82 -8.40 7.83
C ARG A 314 1.12 -6.92 8.01
N LEU A 315 0.36 -6.06 7.35
CA LEU A 315 0.45 -4.62 7.54
C LEU A 315 -0.17 -4.24 8.89
N LEU A 316 0.64 -3.63 9.76
CA LEU A 316 0.25 -3.12 11.07
C LEU A 316 0.05 -1.60 11.07
N GLN A 317 0.79 -0.89 10.22
CA GLN A 317 0.70 0.57 10.15
C GLN A 317 0.90 1.06 8.73
N LEU A 318 0.14 2.08 8.37
CA LEU A 318 0.29 2.87 7.15
C LEU A 318 0.22 4.36 7.51
N ARG A 319 1.28 5.11 7.19
CA ARG A 319 1.36 6.54 7.44
C ARG A 319 1.82 7.29 6.19
N GLY A 320 1.06 8.33 5.83
CA GLY A 320 1.45 9.27 4.80
C GLY A 320 2.73 10.00 5.17
N THR A 321 3.63 10.16 4.21
CA THR A 321 4.74 11.11 4.33
C THR A 321 4.46 12.31 3.46
N THR A 322 5.27 13.37 3.62
CA THR A 322 5.21 14.55 2.76
C THR A 322 5.90 14.36 1.40
N THR A 323 6.24 13.12 1.04
CA THR A 323 7.03 12.82 -0.17
C THR A 323 6.20 12.04 -1.19
N PHE A 324 6.22 12.52 -2.43
CA PHE A 324 5.65 11.84 -3.60
C PHE A 324 6.74 11.50 -4.60
N GLN A 325 6.61 10.32 -5.21
CA GLN A 325 7.43 9.90 -6.34
C GLN A 325 6.53 9.60 -7.52
N TYR A 326 7.10 9.51 -8.72
CA TYR A 326 6.38 9.25 -9.98
C TYR A 326 5.32 8.14 -9.89
N ALA A 327 5.58 7.06 -9.14
CA ALA A 327 4.66 5.92 -9.03
C ALA A 327 3.52 6.13 -8.01
N GLY A 328 3.66 7.06 -7.07
CA GLY A 328 2.68 7.27 -6.00
C GLY A 328 3.28 7.86 -4.71
N PRO A 329 2.49 7.93 -3.62
CA PRO A 329 2.96 8.44 -2.34
C PRO A 329 4.06 7.54 -1.74
N VAL A 330 5.03 8.17 -1.08
CA VAL A 330 5.92 7.47 -0.16
C VAL A 330 5.18 7.32 1.16
N LEU A 331 5.04 6.10 1.63
CA LEU A 331 4.37 5.77 2.88
C LEU A 331 5.36 5.18 3.87
N GLU A 332 5.24 5.55 5.14
CA GLU A 332 5.83 4.81 6.24
C GLU A 332 4.93 3.63 6.58
N THR A 333 5.50 2.43 6.58
CA THR A 333 4.77 1.19 6.86
C THR A 333 5.41 0.43 8.00
N VAL A 334 4.60 -0.29 8.77
CA VAL A 334 5.08 -1.33 9.69
C VAL A 334 4.47 -2.65 9.25
N LEU A 335 5.31 -3.65 9.01
CA LEU A 335 4.93 -5.00 8.62
C LEU A 335 5.33 -5.99 9.69
N ARG A 336 4.43 -6.89 10.07
CA ARG A 336 4.76 -8.12 10.78
C ARG A 336 5.08 -9.22 9.78
N LEU A 337 6.30 -9.69 9.80
CA LEU A 337 6.76 -10.80 8.97
C LEU A 337 6.59 -12.11 9.75
N PHE A 338 6.02 -13.13 9.10
CA PHE A 338 5.82 -14.47 9.67
C PHE A 338 6.81 -15.45 9.03
N PRO A 339 7.94 -15.74 9.68
CA PRO A 339 8.93 -16.69 9.17
C PRO A 339 8.31 -18.05 8.85
N ALA A 340 8.78 -18.68 7.77
CA ALA A 340 8.27 -19.97 7.33
C ALA A 340 8.70 -21.14 8.24
N ASP A 341 9.73 -20.95 9.04
CA ASP A 341 10.27 -21.92 10.00
C ASP A 341 9.51 -21.96 11.34
N GLY A 342 8.44 -21.17 11.48
CA GLY A 342 7.62 -21.10 12.70
C GLY A 342 8.26 -20.30 13.83
N THR A 343 9.40 -19.64 13.58
CA THR A 343 9.95 -18.69 14.55
C THR A 343 9.01 -17.51 14.78
N ARG A 344 9.20 -16.82 15.91
CA ARG A 344 8.33 -15.71 16.33
C ARG A 344 8.27 -14.64 15.23
N PRO A 345 7.07 -14.12 14.90
CA PRO A 345 6.94 -13.02 13.96
C PRO A 345 7.78 -11.80 14.35
N ILE A 346 8.27 -11.07 13.34
CA ILE A 346 9.16 -9.91 13.52
C ILE A 346 8.49 -8.69 12.90
N ASP A 347 8.45 -7.59 13.64
CA ASP A 347 7.92 -6.32 13.17
C ASP A 347 9.02 -5.47 12.55
N VAL A 348 8.79 -4.96 11.34
CA VAL A 348 9.75 -4.18 10.58
C VAL A 348 9.10 -2.92 10.01
N GLY A 349 9.68 -1.77 10.33
CA GLY A 349 9.29 -0.48 9.75
C GLY A 349 10.03 -0.20 8.45
N LYS A 350 9.35 0.24 7.40
CA LYS A 350 9.96 0.60 6.11
C LYS A 350 9.20 1.74 5.43
N LYS A 351 9.94 2.72 4.90
CA LYS A 351 9.41 3.69 3.93
C LYS A 351 9.27 3.00 2.59
N LEU A 352 8.17 3.17 1.87
CA LEU A 352 8.02 2.60 0.54
C LEU A 352 7.08 3.42 -0.32
N THR A 353 7.45 3.57 -1.58
CA THR A 353 6.59 4.17 -2.59
C THR A 353 5.53 3.15 -2.95
N VAL A 354 4.25 3.44 -2.68
CA VAL A 354 3.15 2.56 -3.04
C VAL A 354 2.56 3.03 -4.36
N PRO A 355 2.65 2.21 -5.42
CA PRO A 355 1.89 2.46 -6.64
C PRO A 355 0.39 2.63 -6.35
N MET A 356 -0.26 3.57 -7.04
CA MET A 356 -1.66 3.94 -6.74
C MET A 356 -2.64 2.75 -6.74
N THR A 357 -2.45 1.78 -7.64
CA THR A 357 -3.21 0.51 -7.69
C THR A 357 -3.06 -0.32 -6.43
N TYR A 358 -1.87 -0.31 -5.83
CA TYR A 358 -1.59 -1.06 -4.63
C TYR A 358 -2.04 -0.34 -3.37
N LEU A 359 -2.35 0.96 -3.41
CA LEU A 359 -3.06 1.60 -2.29
C LEU A 359 -4.44 0.96 -2.12
N ALA A 360 -5.20 0.81 -3.20
CA ALA A 360 -6.48 0.10 -3.15
C ALA A 360 -6.33 -1.35 -2.63
N LEU A 361 -5.22 -2.03 -2.95
CA LEU A 361 -4.88 -3.32 -2.38
C LEU A 361 -4.63 -3.28 -0.87
N LEU A 362 -3.80 -2.34 -0.38
CA LEU A 362 -3.49 -2.17 1.04
C LEU A 362 -4.73 -1.85 1.88
N HIS A 363 -5.77 -1.34 1.23
CA HIS A 363 -7.07 -1.11 1.82
C HIS A 363 -7.97 -2.37 1.80
N ARG A 364 -7.77 -3.30 0.87
CA ARG A 364 -8.57 -4.54 0.80
C ARG A 364 -8.05 -5.64 1.71
N THR A 365 -6.75 -5.68 1.96
CA THR A 365 -6.12 -6.72 2.77
C THR A 365 -5.03 -6.16 3.66
N LYS A 366 -4.95 -6.70 4.88
CA LYS A 366 -3.80 -6.52 5.74
C LYS A 366 -2.71 -7.56 5.47
N GLN A 367 -3.01 -8.61 4.71
CA GLN A 367 -2.09 -9.71 4.40
C GLN A 367 -1.39 -9.46 3.06
N LEU A 368 -0.07 -9.56 3.05
CA LEU A 368 0.80 -9.34 1.91
C LEU A 368 1.71 -10.54 1.70
N VAL A 369 2.09 -10.77 0.44
CA VAL A 369 3.12 -11.74 0.08
C VAL A 369 4.47 -11.01 0.06
N VAL A 370 5.43 -11.51 0.84
CA VAL A 370 6.74 -10.88 1.00
C VAL A 370 7.82 -11.84 0.50
N ARG A 371 8.70 -11.35 -0.38
CA ARG A 371 9.92 -12.03 -0.81
C ARG A 371 11.02 -11.78 0.21
N VAL A 372 11.62 -12.85 0.73
CA VAL A 372 12.77 -12.78 1.61
C VAL A 372 14.01 -13.21 0.84
N GLY A 373 15.10 -12.47 1.01
CA GLY A 373 16.38 -12.80 0.40
C GLY A 373 17.07 -14.00 1.07
N PRO A 374 18.06 -14.58 0.38
CA PRO A 374 18.91 -15.67 0.90
C PRO A 374 19.54 -15.43 2.26
N ASP A 375 19.80 -14.16 2.58
CA ASP A 375 20.43 -13.73 3.82
C ASP A 375 19.46 -13.66 5.00
N GLY A 376 18.17 -13.88 4.76
CA GLY A 376 17.10 -13.74 5.77
C GLY A 376 16.89 -12.31 6.27
N ARG A 377 17.62 -11.33 5.71
CA ARG A 377 17.68 -9.95 6.22
C ARG A 377 17.07 -8.95 5.26
N SER A 378 17.12 -9.27 3.96
CA SER A 378 16.48 -8.47 2.92
C SER A 378 15.05 -8.95 2.68
N TYR A 379 14.11 -8.01 2.56
CA TYR A 379 12.74 -8.33 2.19
C TYR A 379 12.12 -7.26 1.28
N GLU A 380 11.21 -7.70 0.43
CA GLU A 380 10.47 -6.88 -0.53
C GLU A 380 9.02 -7.36 -0.63
N ILE A 381 8.06 -6.44 -0.67
CA ILE A 381 6.66 -6.78 -0.91
C ILE A 381 6.51 -7.21 -2.37
N ASP A 382 5.95 -8.39 -2.59
CA ASP A 382 5.60 -8.88 -3.91
C ASP A 382 4.18 -8.45 -4.25
N TRP A 383 4.07 -7.30 -4.92
CA TRP A 383 2.78 -6.67 -5.18
C TRP A 383 1.88 -7.47 -6.13
N GLU A 384 2.46 -8.11 -7.15
CA GLU A 384 1.76 -8.97 -8.12
C GLU A 384 1.09 -10.15 -7.39
N ARG A 385 1.86 -10.83 -6.53
CA ARG A 385 1.34 -11.94 -5.72
C ARG A 385 0.38 -11.49 -4.63
N SER A 386 0.63 -10.33 -4.01
CA SER A 386 -0.26 -9.76 -3.00
C SER A 386 -1.61 -9.38 -3.60
N ALA A 387 -1.63 -8.82 -4.81
CA ALA A 387 -2.86 -8.48 -5.53
C ALA A 387 -3.69 -9.72 -5.87
N LEU A 388 -3.05 -10.80 -6.32
CA LEU A 388 -3.71 -12.09 -6.55
C LEU A 388 -4.29 -12.66 -5.24
N ALA A 389 -3.48 -12.67 -4.18
CA ALA A 389 -3.86 -13.23 -2.88
C ALA A 389 -5.01 -12.46 -2.20
N ALA A 390 -5.11 -11.15 -2.42
CA ALA A 390 -6.22 -10.32 -1.95
C ALA A 390 -7.51 -10.47 -2.77
N GLY A 391 -7.46 -11.22 -3.89
CA GLY A 391 -8.60 -11.42 -4.80
C GLY A 391 -8.93 -10.19 -5.64
N VAL A 392 -7.99 -9.28 -5.87
CA VAL A 392 -8.15 -8.15 -6.81
C VAL A 392 -8.22 -8.67 -8.24
N SER A 393 -7.50 -9.76 -8.54
CA SER A 393 -7.60 -10.49 -9.80
C SER A 393 -8.12 -11.90 -9.53
N PRO A 394 -8.86 -12.52 -10.47
CA PRO A 394 -9.23 -13.92 -10.37
C PRO A 394 -7.99 -14.79 -10.18
N ALA A 395 -8.05 -15.80 -9.31
CA ALA A 395 -6.96 -16.73 -9.09
C ALA A 395 -7.43 -18.14 -9.42
N VAL A 396 -7.08 -18.64 -10.61
CA VAL A 396 -7.63 -19.91 -11.13
C VAL A 396 -6.52 -20.95 -11.26
N VAL A 397 -6.76 -22.14 -10.72
CA VAL A 397 -5.93 -23.33 -10.96
C VAL A 397 -6.67 -24.27 -11.88
N VAL A 398 -6.05 -24.69 -12.97
CA VAL A 398 -6.57 -25.74 -13.86
C VAL A 398 -5.86 -27.05 -13.51
N GLY A 399 -6.62 -28.02 -13.03
CA GLY A 399 -6.10 -29.34 -12.65
C GLY A 399 -5.59 -30.14 -13.85
N PRO A 400 -4.81 -31.22 -13.62
CA PRO A 400 -4.38 -32.12 -14.69
C PRO A 400 -5.53 -32.74 -15.49
N ASP A 401 -6.70 -32.87 -14.86
CA ASP A 401 -7.96 -33.34 -15.45
C ASP A 401 -8.75 -32.25 -16.20
N GLY A 402 -8.22 -31.03 -16.28
CA GLY A 402 -8.86 -29.88 -16.91
C GLY A 402 -9.91 -29.17 -16.05
N ARG A 403 -10.17 -29.64 -14.82
CA ARG A 403 -11.12 -28.97 -13.92
C ARG A 403 -10.56 -27.63 -13.44
N ARG A 404 -11.40 -26.62 -13.35
CA ARG A 404 -11.03 -25.26 -12.89
C ARG A 404 -11.39 -25.09 -11.43
N PHE A 405 -10.44 -24.63 -10.64
CA PHE A 405 -10.59 -24.32 -9.22
C PHE A 405 -10.38 -22.82 -9.04
N ASP A 406 -11.41 -22.12 -8.54
CA ASP A 406 -11.31 -20.71 -8.20
C ASP A 406 -10.83 -20.57 -6.74
N LEU A 407 -9.67 -19.94 -6.58
CA LEU A 407 -9.02 -19.67 -5.31
C LEU A 407 -9.02 -18.16 -4.98
N THR A 408 -9.79 -17.35 -5.71
CA THR A 408 -9.86 -15.90 -5.50
C THR A 408 -10.18 -15.58 -4.04
N GLY A 409 -9.34 -14.75 -3.40
CA GLY A 409 -9.47 -14.37 -1.99
C GLY A 409 -9.02 -15.42 -0.96
N ARG A 410 -8.58 -16.62 -1.39
CA ARG A 410 -8.06 -17.65 -0.48
C ARG A 410 -6.56 -17.47 -0.22
N PHE A 411 -6.22 -16.45 0.58
CA PHE A 411 -4.84 -16.02 0.82
C PHE A 411 -3.89 -17.19 1.18
N ASP A 412 -4.26 -18.03 2.15
CA ASP A 412 -3.40 -19.10 2.66
C ASP A 412 -3.09 -20.16 1.60
N ALA A 413 -4.13 -20.65 0.93
CA ALA A 413 -3.98 -21.63 -0.16
C ALA A 413 -3.13 -21.06 -1.30
N LEU A 414 -3.35 -19.79 -1.66
CA LEU A 414 -2.57 -19.13 -2.71
C LEU A 414 -1.11 -18.95 -2.32
N LEU A 415 -0.81 -18.55 -1.08
CA LEU A 415 0.55 -18.40 -0.58
C LEU A 415 1.29 -19.74 -0.58
N ASP A 416 0.64 -20.83 -0.16
CA ASP A 416 1.23 -22.16 -0.18
C ASP A 416 1.54 -22.63 -1.60
N ILE A 417 0.62 -22.41 -2.55
CA ILE A 417 0.86 -22.68 -3.97
C ILE A 417 2.04 -21.85 -4.49
N MET A 418 2.10 -20.55 -4.20
CA MET A 418 3.21 -19.70 -4.63
C MET A 418 4.56 -20.17 -4.06
N ARG A 419 4.60 -20.63 -2.81
CA ARG A 419 5.81 -21.23 -2.20
C ARG A 419 6.24 -22.51 -2.91
N LEU A 420 5.29 -23.37 -3.28
CA LEU A 420 5.56 -24.55 -4.09
C LEU A 420 6.13 -24.17 -5.46
N LEU A 421 5.56 -23.16 -6.13
CA LEU A 421 6.06 -22.66 -7.41
C LEU A 421 7.50 -22.12 -7.29
N VAL A 422 7.81 -21.38 -6.22
CA VAL A 422 9.17 -20.86 -5.95
C VAL A 422 10.16 -22.00 -5.73
N THR A 423 9.79 -22.99 -4.91
CA THR A 423 10.60 -24.20 -4.65
C THR A 423 10.86 -24.99 -5.93
N GLY A 424 9.81 -25.20 -6.71
CA GLY A 424 9.85 -25.84 -8.03
C GLY A 424 10.48 -24.99 -9.13
N ARG A 425 10.81 -23.71 -8.85
CA ARG A 425 11.38 -22.74 -9.80
C ARG A 425 10.51 -22.52 -11.05
N VAL A 426 9.20 -22.57 -10.85
CA VAL A 426 8.17 -22.41 -11.88
C VAL A 426 7.65 -20.97 -11.86
N SER A 427 7.72 -20.30 -13.00
CA SER A 427 7.20 -18.92 -13.16
C SER A 427 5.85 -18.96 -13.86
N VAL A 428 4.88 -18.21 -13.33
CA VAL A 428 3.53 -18.12 -13.87
C VAL A 428 3.12 -16.64 -13.87
N PRO A 429 3.41 -15.90 -14.95
CA PRO A 429 3.23 -14.43 -15.02
C PRO A 429 1.76 -14.03 -15.26
N GLY A 430 0.82 -14.81 -14.72
CA GLY A 430 -0.61 -14.62 -14.94
C GLY A 430 -1.47 -15.12 -13.79
N PRO A 431 -2.77 -14.77 -13.80
CA PRO A 431 -3.75 -15.18 -12.78
C PRO A 431 -4.17 -16.65 -12.89
N VAL A 432 -3.77 -17.35 -13.96
CA VAL A 432 -4.16 -18.74 -14.23
C VAL A 432 -2.93 -19.63 -14.12
N LEU A 433 -2.98 -20.62 -13.24
CA LEU A 433 -2.01 -21.70 -13.11
C LEU A 433 -2.57 -22.95 -13.79
N ASP A 434 -2.01 -23.33 -14.93
CA ASP A 434 -2.38 -24.56 -15.63
C ASP A 434 -1.44 -25.72 -15.26
N LEU A 435 -1.97 -26.74 -14.59
CA LEU A 435 -1.21 -27.92 -14.17
C LEU A 435 -1.03 -28.96 -15.28
N ARG A 436 -1.64 -28.74 -16.45
CA ARG A 436 -1.42 -29.56 -17.65
C ARG A 436 -0.15 -29.14 -18.37
N ASP A 437 0.36 -27.93 -18.10
CA ASP A 437 1.59 -27.44 -18.68
C ASP A 437 2.79 -28.28 -18.21
N ARG A 438 3.67 -28.64 -19.16
CA ARG A 438 4.90 -29.40 -18.85
C ARG A 438 5.78 -28.71 -17.79
N ARG A 439 5.71 -27.38 -17.68
CA ARG A 439 6.49 -26.57 -16.73
C ARG A 439 6.03 -26.73 -15.28
N THR A 440 4.77 -27.10 -15.04
CA THR A 440 4.17 -27.24 -13.70
C THR A 440 4.15 -28.70 -13.23
N ALA A 441 4.56 -29.65 -14.07
CA ALA A 441 4.54 -31.08 -13.78
C ALA A 441 5.23 -31.47 -12.46
N THR A 442 6.34 -30.82 -12.10
CA THR A 442 7.10 -31.14 -10.87
C THR A 442 6.39 -30.73 -9.58
N VAL A 443 5.42 -29.82 -9.66
CA VAL A 443 4.68 -29.28 -8.50
C VAL A 443 3.19 -29.63 -8.54
N ALA A 444 2.70 -30.23 -9.63
CA ALA A 444 1.28 -30.45 -9.88
C ALA A 444 0.58 -31.26 -8.78
N ALA A 445 1.19 -32.35 -8.31
CA ALA A 445 0.61 -33.17 -7.23
C ALA A 445 0.46 -32.36 -5.92
N GLN A 446 1.52 -31.66 -5.51
CA GLN A 446 1.53 -30.85 -4.28
C GLN A 446 0.55 -29.68 -4.36
N VAL A 447 0.43 -29.03 -5.53
CA VAL A 447 -0.57 -27.98 -5.74
C VAL A 447 -1.98 -28.57 -5.61
N MET A 448 -2.25 -29.74 -6.19
CA MET A 448 -3.56 -30.40 -6.07
C MET A 448 -3.89 -30.78 -4.62
N ASP A 449 -2.90 -31.15 -3.81
CA ASP A 449 -3.12 -31.42 -2.39
C ASP A 449 -3.55 -30.15 -1.63
N VAL A 450 -2.95 -29.00 -1.93
CA VAL A 450 -3.36 -27.70 -1.34
C VAL A 450 -4.78 -27.33 -1.80
N VAL A 451 -5.08 -27.49 -3.09
CA VAL A 451 -6.42 -27.19 -3.65
C VAL A 451 -7.50 -28.05 -2.99
N ARG A 452 -7.22 -29.35 -2.76
CA ARG A 452 -8.17 -30.31 -2.17
C ARG A 452 -8.31 -30.17 -0.66
N ALA A 453 -7.27 -29.71 0.03
CA ALA A 453 -7.30 -29.57 1.50
C ALA A 453 -8.34 -28.54 1.99
N GLY A 454 -8.85 -27.67 1.11
CA GLY A 454 -9.81 -26.64 1.49
C GLY A 454 -9.22 -25.67 2.54
N PRO A 455 -10.02 -24.73 3.08
CA PRO A 455 -9.55 -23.76 4.06
C PRO A 455 -9.05 -24.36 5.40
N ASP A 456 -9.21 -25.66 5.65
CA ASP A 456 -9.00 -26.29 6.96
C ASP A 456 -7.57 -26.75 7.28
N ARG A 457 -6.57 -26.48 6.43
CA ARG A 457 -5.19 -26.90 6.74
C ARG A 457 -4.50 -26.00 7.78
N SER A 458 -4.91 -24.74 7.92
CA SER A 458 -4.32 -23.78 8.87
C SER A 458 -4.55 -24.17 10.34
N ALA A 459 -5.65 -24.88 10.65
CA ALA A 459 -5.93 -25.39 12.00
C ALA A 459 -4.99 -26.53 12.44
N ARG A 460 -4.33 -27.23 11.51
CA ARG A 460 -3.43 -28.36 11.82
C ARG A 460 -1.95 -27.97 11.95
N LEU A 461 -1.58 -26.73 11.61
CA LEU A 461 -0.22 -26.20 11.77
C LEU A 461 -0.08 -25.22 12.94
N GLY A 462 -1.06 -25.15 13.84
CA GLY A 462 -0.94 -24.37 15.09
C GLY A 462 -1.00 -22.86 14.91
N PHE A 463 -1.56 -22.36 13.80
CA PHE A 463 -1.87 -20.95 13.64
C PHE A 463 -3.33 -20.71 14.01
N PRO A 464 -3.64 -19.87 15.01
CA PRO A 464 -5.02 -19.57 15.36
C PRO A 464 -5.72 -18.90 14.18
N ALA A 465 -6.92 -19.38 13.87
CA ALA A 465 -7.82 -18.76 12.92
C ALA A 465 -8.25 -17.38 13.45
N SER A 466 -8.16 -16.36 12.60
CA SER A 466 -8.78 -15.04 12.80
C SER A 466 -9.39 -14.57 11.50
#